data_AF-A0A0C1GIS3-F1
#
_entry.id   AF-A0A0C1GIS3-F1
#
_cell.length_a   1.000
_cell.length_b   1.000
_cell.length_c   1.000
_cell.angle_alpha   90.00
_cell.angle_beta   90.00
_cell.angle_gamma   90.00
#
_symmetry.space_group_name_H-M   'P 1'
#
loop_
_entity.id
_entity.type
_entity.pdbx_description
1 polymer ?
#
loop_
_entity_poly.entity_id
_entity_poly.type
_entity_poly.pdbx_seq_one_letter_code
_entity_poly.pdbx_strand_id
1 'polypeptide(L)'
;MLSSSELAAVTLELPWFFVNAGGKWRAVAPLRRDRDGGSLWVHDDGSVALDRLPFLLRMYPFAVLPEGDSHVLGIWQDPDCVGEIGKLLYEDGRLSPTLDPVARGFARFVAGLEVMNRIGTALQVADVLRPVPQQNGGALFETDEDALRTAPADVLVSLSQNGALGAAHAQLLSRHHLKKPTRRKVASQPQNTPVTRDTDRAFLDALTDDLLSGEELKPGALAP
;
A
#
# COMPACT_ATOMS: atom_id res chain seq x y z
N MET A 1 -2.30 -3.81 2.70
CA MET A 1 -3.58 -3.17 2.32
C MET A 1 -3.27 -1.89 1.58
N LEU A 2 -4.11 -1.52 0.61
CA LEU A 2 -3.93 -0.37 -0.27
C LEU A 2 -5.19 0.51 -0.22
N SER A 3 -4.99 1.83 -0.31
CA SER A 3 -6.06 2.80 -0.55
C SER A 3 -6.24 3.08 -2.04
N SER A 4 -7.39 3.64 -2.43
CA SER A 4 -7.61 4.06 -3.83
C SER A 4 -6.59 5.09 -4.32
N SER A 5 -6.01 5.90 -3.43
CA SER A 5 -4.97 6.86 -3.78
C SER A 5 -3.64 6.23 -4.18
N GLU A 6 -3.40 4.97 -3.83
CA GLU A 6 -2.15 4.26 -4.13
C GLU A 6 -2.28 3.36 -5.36
N LEU A 7 -3.50 3.08 -5.82
CA LEU A 7 -3.74 2.09 -6.87
C LEU A 7 -2.98 2.39 -8.15
N ALA A 8 -2.90 3.65 -8.57
CA ALA A 8 -2.19 4.02 -9.80
C ALA A 8 -0.70 3.67 -9.73
N ALA A 9 -0.03 4.05 -8.64
CA ALA A 9 1.38 3.78 -8.43
C ALA A 9 1.65 2.27 -8.28
N VAL A 10 0.82 1.58 -7.49
CA VAL A 10 1.00 0.14 -7.21
C VAL A 10 0.74 -0.72 -8.44
N THR A 11 -0.27 -0.37 -9.26
CA THR A 11 -0.68 -1.15 -10.43
C THR A 11 0.45 -1.36 -11.45
N LEU A 12 1.33 -0.36 -11.60
CA LEU A 12 2.42 -0.40 -12.57
C LEU A 12 3.64 -1.18 -12.09
N GLU A 13 3.71 -1.50 -10.80
CA GLU A 13 4.90 -2.11 -10.20
C GLU A 13 4.61 -3.52 -9.70
N LEU A 14 3.41 -3.77 -9.17
CA LEU A 14 3.10 -4.93 -8.37
C LEU A 14 1.70 -5.47 -8.60
N PRO A 15 1.50 -6.79 -8.46
CA PRO A 15 0.18 -7.37 -8.49
C PRO A 15 -0.59 -6.97 -7.24
N TRP A 16 -1.90 -6.79 -7.38
CA TRP A 16 -2.78 -6.59 -6.23
C TRP A 16 -4.12 -7.30 -6.41
N PHE A 17 -4.76 -7.60 -5.29
CA PHE A 17 -5.96 -8.43 -5.18
C PHE A 17 -7.04 -7.73 -4.35
N PHE A 18 -8.29 -8.12 -4.56
CA PHE A 18 -9.38 -7.77 -3.67
C PHE A 18 -9.47 -8.78 -2.53
N VAL A 19 -9.84 -8.31 -1.34
CA VAL A 19 -10.23 -9.18 -0.23
C VAL A 19 -11.54 -8.66 0.36
N ASN A 20 -12.37 -9.58 0.81
CA ASN A 20 -13.52 -9.25 1.64
C ASN A 20 -13.20 -9.64 3.09
N ALA A 21 -13.00 -8.65 3.94
CA ALA A 21 -12.70 -8.84 5.36
C ALA A 21 -13.76 -8.11 6.18
N GLY A 22 -14.55 -8.86 6.96
CA GLY A 22 -15.61 -8.28 7.79
C GLY A 22 -16.69 -7.55 6.98
N GLY A 23 -17.02 -8.04 5.77
CA GLY A 23 -18.02 -7.44 4.89
C GLY A 23 -17.56 -6.18 4.16
N LYS A 24 -16.29 -5.77 4.33
CA LYS A 24 -15.70 -4.64 3.60
C LYS A 24 -14.70 -5.13 2.57
N TRP A 25 -14.85 -4.61 1.34
CA TRP A 25 -13.89 -4.86 0.28
C TRP A 25 -12.66 -3.96 0.44
N ARG A 26 -11.47 -4.55 0.26
CA ARG A 26 -10.17 -3.87 0.32
C ARG A 26 -9.27 -4.35 -0.81
N ALA A 27 -8.36 -3.47 -1.26
CA ALA A 27 -7.25 -3.88 -2.11
C ALA A 27 -6.03 -4.27 -1.25
N VAL A 28 -5.32 -5.32 -1.66
CA VAL A 28 -4.09 -5.78 -1.02
C VAL A 28 -3.03 -6.11 -2.05
N ALA A 29 -1.80 -5.66 -1.85
CA ALA A 29 -0.64 -6.18 -2.54
C ALA A 29 -0.01 -7.30 -1.68
N PRO A 30 0.37 -8.44 -2.27
CA PRO A 30 1.08 -9.47 -1.54
C PRO A 30 2.51 -9.00 -1.21
N LEU A 31 3.03 -9.38 -0.05
CA LEU A 31 4.41 -9.04 0.34
C LEU A 31 5.44 -9.92 -0.38
N ARG A 32 5.04 -11.11 -0.78
CA ARG A 32 5.85 -12.13 -1.44
C ARG A 32 5.05 -12.73 -2.59
N ARG A 33 5.71 -13.13 -3.67
CA ARG A 33 5.02 -13.72 -4.83
C ARG A 33 4.45 -15.10 -4.52
N ASP A 34 5.20 -15.91 -3.77
CA ASP A 34 4.83 -17.25 -3.34
C ASP A 34 5.46 -17.53 -1.95
N ARG A 35 5.18 -18.71 -1.38
CA ARG A 35 5.62 -19.10 -0.03
C ARG A 35 7.14 -19.11 0.13
N ASP A 36 7.87 -19.42 -0.94
CA ASP A 36 9.32 -19.60 -0.95
C ASP A 36 10.05 -18.41 -1.62
N GLY A 37 9.32 -17.53 -2.28
CA GLY A 37 9.80 -16.36 -3.01
C GLY A 37 10.30 -15.24 -2.10
N GLY A 38 11.17 -14.36 -2.62
CA GLY A 38 11.64 -13.18 -1.90
C GLY A 38 10.52 -12.15 -1.66
N SER A 39 10.82 -11.15 -0.82
CA SER A 39 9.98 -9.95 -0.73
C SER A 39 9.92 -9.26 -2.09
N LEU A 40 8.73 -8.82 -2.51
CA LEU A 40 8.57 -8.02 -3.73
C LEU A 40 9.10 -6.58 -3.58
N TRP A 41 9.53 -6.22 -2.37
CA TRP A 41 9.91 -4.88 -1.96
C TRP A 41 11.40 -4.73 -1.69
N VAL A 42 12.17 -5.81 -1.88
CA VAL A 42 13.61 -5.85 -1.64
C VAL A 42 14.29 -6.19 -2.96
N HIS A 43 15.24 -5.36 -3.37
CA HIS A 43 16.07 -5.57 -4.55
C HIS A 43 17.04 -6.74 -4.35
N ASP A 44 17.63 -7.23 -5.44
CA ASP A 44 18.56 -8.37 -5.39
C ASP A 44 19.83 -8.06 -4.57
N ASP A 45 20.17 -6.78 -4.38
CA ASP A 45 21.29 -6.32 -3.54
C ASP A 45 20.92 -6.16 -2.05
N GLY A 46 19.67 -6.43 -1.68
CA GLY A 46 19.16 -6.30 -0.32
C GLY A 46 18.62 -4.92 0.05
N SER A 47 18.69 -3.93 -0.84
CA SER A 47 18.09 -2.61 -0.62
C SER A 47 16.55 -2.66 -0.70
N VAL A 48 15.86 -1.79 0.05
CA VAL A 48 14.39 -1.71 0.05
C VAL A 48 13.94 -0.67 -0.95
N ALA A 49 12.97 -1.01 -1.79
CA ALA A 49 12.33 -0.08 -2.73
C ALA A 49 11.32 0.81 -1.99
N LEU A 50 11.84 1.80 -1.23
CA LEU A 50 11.04 2.67 -0.36
C LEU A 50 9.97 3.47 -1.13
N ASP A 51 10.30 3.89 -2.35
CA ASP A 51 9.41 4.59 -3.30
C ASP A 51 8.17 3.78 -3.67
N ARG A 52 8.25 2.45 -3.55
CA ARG A 52 7.17 1.54 -3.91
C ARG A 52 6.35 1.11 -2.71
N LEU A 53 6.88 1.27 -1.49
CA LEU A 53 6.23 0.76 -0.29
C LEU A 53 4.80 1.32 -0.13
N PRO A 54 3.81 0.47 0.17
CA PRO A 54 2.48 0.92 0.55
C PRO A 54 2.57 1.90 1.71
N PHE A 55 1.67 2.88 1.72
CA PHE A 55 1.55 3.92 2.73
C PHE A 55 1.68 3.35 4.15
N LEU A 56 0.96 2.27 4.48
CA LEU A 56 1.02 1.67 5.82
C LEU A 56 2.39 1.10 6.20
N LEU A 57 3.21 0.68 5.23
CA LEU A 57 4.57 0.23 5.53
C LEU A 57 5.53 1.42 5.69
N ARG A 58 5.33 2.50 4.93
CA ARG A 58 6.09 3.75 5.10
C ARG A 58 5.81 4.45 6.44
N MET A 59 4.64 4.17 7.01
CA MET A 59 4.17 4.80 8.23
C MET A 59 4.69 4.17 9.52
N TYR A 60 5.44 3.05 9.51
CA TYR A 60 5.98 2.46 10.75
C TYR A 60 6.74 3.52 11.55
N PRO A 61 6.45 3.74 12.85
CA PRO A 61 5.74 2.83 13.76
C PRO A 61 4.25 3.17 13.97
N PHE A 62 3.65 3.96 13.08
CA PHE A 62 2.23 4.27 13.13
C PHE A 62 1.36 3.19 12.47
N ALA A 63 0.17 3.00 13.02
CA ALA A 63 -0.85 2.10 12.50
C ALA A 63 -2.20 2.81 12.37
N VAL A 64 -3.03 2.36 11.42
CA VAL A 64 -4.45 2.71 11.35
C VAL A 64 -5.22 1.70 12.18
N LEU A 65 -5.93 2.16 13.22
CA LEU A 65 -6.80 1.31 14.04
C LEU A 65 -8.26 1.76 13.90
N PRO A 66 -9.22 0.84 13.79
CA PRO A 66 -10.64 1.19 13.82
C PRO A 66 -11.05 1.62 15.25
N GLU A 67 -11.87 2.67 15.35
CA GLU A 67 -12.51 3.14 16.59
C GLU A 67 -13.97 3.48 16.29
N GLY A 68 -14.87 2.53 16.53
CA GLY A 68 -16.28 2.67 16.13
C GLY A 68 -16.42 2.90 14.62
N ASP A 69 -17.07 4.00 14.24
CA ASP A 69 -17.22 4.43 12.84
C ASP A 69 -16.03 5.27 12.33
N SER A 70 -15.04 5.52 13.19
CA SER A 70 -13.84 6.32 12.90
C SER A 70 -12.58 5.47 12.85
N HIS A 71 -11.46 6.10 12.52
CA HIS A 71 -10.14 5.50 12.58
C HIS A 71 -9.21 6.41 13.39
N VAL A 72 -8.33 5.79 14.18
CA VAL A 72 -7.33 6.49 15.00
C VAL A 72 -5.92 6.08 14.60
N LEU A 73 -4.98 6.99 14.83
CA LEU A 73 -3.56 6.72 14.68
C LEU A 73 -3.05 5.97 15.91
N GLY A 74 -2.80 4.69 15.76
CA GLY A 74 -2.09 3.89 16.75
C GLY A 74 -0.58 4.09 16.61
N ILE A 75 0.14 3.96 17.71
CA ILE A 75 1.61 3.89 17.73
C ILE A 75 1.95 2.51 18.26
N TRP A 76 2.87 1.81 17.58
CA TRP A 76 3.37 0.54 18.09
C TRP A 76 4.07 0.78 19.42
N GLN A 77 3.72 -0.01 20.44
CA GLN A 77 4.32 0.06 21.77
C GLN A 77 5.70 -0.61 21.75
N ASP A 78 6.60 -0.01 20.99
CA ASP A 78 7.98 -0.45 20.80
C ASP A 78 8.90 0.52 21.56
N PRO A 79 9.77 0.04 22.48
CA PRO A 79 10.71 0.88 23.21
C PRO A 79 11.65 1.69 22.31
N ASP A 80 11.90 1.22 21.08
CA ASP A 80 12.72 1.94 20.11
C ASP A 80 11.97 3.10 19.42
N CYS A 81 10.64 3.16 19.59
CA CYS A 81 9.75 4.14 18.94
C CYS A 81 9.21 5.22 19.89
N VAL A 82 9.12 4.93 21.20
CA VAL A 82 8.61 5.86 22.23
C VAL A 82 9.68 6.04 23.32
N GLY A 83 10.19 7.26 23.46
CA GLY A 83 11.24 7.59 24.43
C GLY A 83 11.09 8.98 25.05
N GLU A 84 11.99 9.33 25.97
CA GLU A 84 11.97 10.58 26.74
C GLU A 84 12.51 11.80 25.96
N ILE A 85 13.16 11.56 24.81
CA ILE A 85 13.75 12.58 23.94
C ILE A 85 13.07 12.50 22.58
N GLY A 86 12.47 13.59 22.11
CA GLY A 86 11.80 13.63 20.82
C GLY A 86 10.93 14.87 20.61
N LYS A 87 10.16 14.88 19.52
CA LYS A 87 9.13 15.91 19.28
C LYS A 87 7.82 15.49 19.93
N LEU A 88 7.18 16.42 20.61
CA LEU A 88 5.85 16.19 21.18
C LEU A 88 4.84 15.96 20.06
N LEU A 89 3.99 14.95 20.22
CA LEU A 89 2.90 14.70 19.28
C LEU A 89 1.78 15.75 19.43
N TYR A 90 1.65 16.32 20.63
CA TYR A 90 0.66 17.34 20.96
C TYR A 90 1.31 18.55 21.61
N GLU A 91 0.87 19.74 21.19
CA GLU A 91 1.25 21.04 21.73
C GLU A 91 -0.05 21.77 22.12
N ASP A 92 -0.16 22.20 23.38
CA ASP A 92 -1.36 22.88 23.92
C ASP A 92 -2.69 22.14 23.66
N GLY A 93 -2.66 20.81 23.73
CA GLY A 93 -3.84 19.95 23.52
C GLY A 93 -4.26 19.80 22.04
N ARG A 94 -3.46 20.30 21.10
CA ARG A 94 -3.64 20.12 19.65
C ARG A 94 -2.52 19.29 19.08
N LEU A 95 -2.77 18.64 17.95
CA LEU A 95 -1.74 17.92 17.21
C LEU A 95 -0.61 18.89 16.83
N SER A 96 0.65 18.50 17.03
CA SER A 96 1.79 19.33 16.65
C SER A 96 1.78 19.62 15.14
N PRO A 97 2.13 20.85 14.70
CA PRO A 97 2.19 21.20 13.28
C PRO A 97 3.11 20.29 12.44
N THR A 98 4.09 19.61 13.06
CA THR A 98 4.93 18.64 12.35
C THR A 98 4.15 17.40 11.89
N LEU A 99 3.05 17.06 12.56
CA LEU A 99 2.24 15.88 12.23
C LEU A 99 1.09 16.18 11.26
N ASP A 100 0.88 17.44 10.88
CA ASP A 100 -0.16 17.84 9.94
C ASP A 100 -0.12 17.05 8.61
N PRO A 101 1.03 16.89 7.95
CA PRO A 101 1.14 16.08 6.72
C PRO A 101 0.82 14.60 6.97
N VAL A 102 1.25 14.06 8.11
CA VAL A 102 0.97 12.69 8.56
C VAL A 102 -0.53 12.47 8.74
N ALA A 103 -1.21 13.38 9.46
CA ALA A 103 -2.64 13.33 9.68
C ALA A 103 -3.45 13.46 8.38
N ARG A 104 -3.03 14.34 7.47
CA ARG A 104 -3.67 14.47 6.15
C ARG A 104 -3.47 13.23 5.28
N GLY A 105 -2.26 12.67 5.25
CA GLY A 105 -1.96 11.42 4.55
C GLY A 105 -2.82 10.27 5.06
N PHE A 106 -2.95 10.17 6.39
CA PHE A 106 -3.82 9.19 7.05
C PHE A 106 -5.29 9.36 6.68
N ALA A 107 -5.82 10.59 6.77
CA ALA A 107 -7.21 10.88 6.40
C ALA A 107 -7.49 10.52 4.93
N ARG A 108 -6.56 10.83 4.02
CA ARG A 108 -6.64 10.45 2.60
C ARG A 108 -6.63 8.93 2.42
N PHE A 109 -5.74 8.23 3.12
CA PHE A 109 -5.65 6.77 3.07
C PHE A 109 -6.97 6.13 3.52
N VAL A 110 -7.50 6.54 4.68
CA VAL A 110 -8.77 6.05 5.25
C VAL A 110 -9.95 6.33 4.32
N ALA A 111 -10.06 7.54 3.78
CA ALA A 111 -11.09 7.87 2.79
C ALA A 111 -10.99 6.97 1.55
N GLY A 112 -9.76 6.67 1.11
CA GLY A 112 -9.50 5.76 0.01
C GLY A 112 -9.89 4.30 0.30
N LEU A 113 -9.89 3.85 1.56
CA LEU A 113 -10.40 2.53 1.92
C LEU A 113 -11.90 2.40 1.67
N GLU A 114 -12.68 3.45 1.97
CA GLU A 114 -14.12 3.44 1.71
C GLU A 114 -14.44 3.54 0.21
N VAL A 115 -13.60 4.23 -0.58
CA VAL A 115 -13.67 4.14 -2.05
C VAL A 115 -13.44 2.70 -2.52
N MET A 116 -12.42 2.02 -2.00
CA MET A 116 -12.17 0.62 -2.34
C MET A 116 -13.30 -0.32 -1.95
N ASN A 117 -13.96 -0.04 -0.83
CA ASN A 117 -15.14 -0.78 -0.40
C ASN A 117 -16.27 -0.66 -1.43
N ARG A 118 -16.60 0.56 -1.85
CA ARG A 118 -17.63 0.81 -2.88
C ARG A 118 -17.28 0.14 -4.22
N ILE A 119 -16.01 0.24 -4.64
CA ILE A 119 -15.52 -0.40 -5.87
C ILE A 119 -15.69 -1.92 -5.80
N GLY A 120 -15.19 -2.55 -4.74
CA GLY A 120 -15.29 -4.01 -4.60
C GLY A 120 -16.74 -4.49 -4.51
N THR A 121 -17.61 -3.74 -3.83
CA THR A 121 -19.05 -4.02 -3.81
C THR A 121 -19.67 -3.93 -5.20
N ALA A 122 -19.35 -2.90 -5.98
CA ALA A 122 -19.88 -2.75 -7.32
C ALA A 122 -19.43 -3.89 -8.25
N LEU A 123 -18.16 -4.29 -8.16
CA LEU A 123 -17.61 -5.42 -8.93
C LEU A 123 -18.23 -6.75 -8.50
N GLN A 124 -18.49 -6.94 -7.20
CA GLN A 124 -19.19 -8.13 -6.71
C GLN A 124 -20.63 -8.20 -7.21
N VAL A 125 -21.36 -7.07 -7.21
CA VAL A 125 -22.75 -7.02 -7.71
C VAL A 125 -22.83 -7.29 -9.20
N ALA A 126 -21.82 -6.84 -9.96
CA ALA A 126 -21.71 -7.11 -11.39
C ALA A 126 -21.22 -8.53 -11.72
N ASP A 127 -20.94 -9.36 -10.72
CA ASP A 127 -20.43 -10.73 -10.87
C ASP A 127 -19.11 -10.82 -11.68
N VAL A 128 -18.27 -9.80 -11.56
CA VAL A 128 -16.96 -9.73 -12.25
C VAL A 128 -15.78 -10.04 -11.33
N LEU A 129 -16.04 -10.47 -10.09
CA LEU A 129 -15.01 -10.94 -9.15
C LEU A 129 -15.07 -12.46 -9.01
N ARG A 130 -13.91 -13.10 -9.08
CA ARG A 130 -13.77 -14.54 -8.82
C ARG A 130 -12.66 -14.82 -7.81
N PRO A 131 -12.76 -15.92 -7.04
CA PRO A 131 -11.70 -16.30 -6.11
C PRO A 131 -10.42 -16.71 -6.85
N VAL A 132 -9.27 -16.36 -6.30
CA VAL A 132 -7.97 -16.81 -6.79
C VAL A 132 -7.72 -18.25 -6.32
N PRO A 133 -7.42 -19.21 -7.22
CA PRO A 133 -7.14 -20.59 -6.84
C PRO A 133 -5.89 -20.70 -5.93
N GLN A 134 -5.90 -21.64 -4.98
CA GLN A 134 -4.73 -22.08 -4.19
C GLN A 134 -4.14 -21.10 -3.16
N GLN A 135 -4.95 -20.38 -2.37
CA GLN A 135 -4.44 -19.58 -1.25
C GLN A 135 -5.00 -20.09 0.09
N ASN A 136 -4.12 -20.65 0.92
CA ASN A 136 -4.41 -20.97 2.33
C ASN A 136 -4.16 -19.70 3.16
N GLY A 137 -5.21 -18.94 3.50
CA GLY A 137 -5.06 -17.76 4.36
C GLY A 137 -6.07 -16.62 4.21
N GLY A 138 -7.06 -16.76 3.32
CA GLY A 138 -8.11 -15.77 3.09
C GLY A 138 -8.49 -15.75 1.61
N ALA A 139 -9.77 -15.59 1.29
CA ALA A 139 -10.22 -15.55 -0.09
C ALA A 139 -9.74 -14.25 -0.76
N LEU A 140 -8.66 -14.34 -1.53
CA LEU A 140 -8.29 -13.31 -2.49
C LEU A 140 -9.22 -13.40 -3.69
N PHE A 141 -9.58 -12.26 -4.24
CA PHE A 141 -10.43 -12.14 -5.42
C PHE A 141 -9.70 -11.36 -6.52
N GLU A 142 -9.91 -11.81 -7.74
CA GLU A 142 -9.44 -11.17 -8.97
C GLU A 142 -10.62 -10.83 -9.88
N THR A 143 -10.42 -9.83 -10.71
CA THR A 143 -11.33 -9.48 -11.80
C THR A 143 -11.33 -10.63 -12.80
N ASP A 144 -12.51 -11.16 -13.08
CA ASP A 144 -12.75 -12.06 -14.20
C ASP A 144 -12.86 -11.22 -15.49
N GLU A 145 -11.84 -11.34 -16.35
CA GLU A 145 -11.75 -10.58 -17.59
C GLU A 145 -12.84 -10.96 -18.60
N ASP A 146 -13.25 -12.23 -18.63
CA ASP A 146 -14.26 -12.69 -19.58
C ASP A 146 -15.66 -12.26 -19.12
N ALA A 147 -15.93 -12.32 -17.81
CA ALA A 147 -17.15 -11.75 -17.24
C ALA A 147 -17.24 -10.24 -17.48
N LEU A 148 -16.13 -9.50 -17.28
CA LEU A 148 -16.08 -8.07 -17.53
C LEU A 148 -16.30 -7.74 -19.01
N ARG A 149 -15.71 -8.51 -19.93
CA ARG A 149 -15.85 -8.30 -21.38
C ARG A 149 -17.26 -8.60 -21.90
N THR A 150 -17.95 -9.56 -21.28
CA THR A 150 -19.31 -9.98 -21.65
C THR A 150 -20.40 -9.27 -20.87
N ALA A 151 -20.03 -8.39 -19.92
CA ALA A 151 -20.98 -7.63 -19.12
C ALA A 151 -21.90 -6.75 -20.01
N PRO A 152 -23.20 -6.66 -19.68
CA PRO A 152 -24.13 -5.76 -20.35
C PRO A 152 -23.68 -4.30 -20.35
N ALA A 153 -24.09 -3.54 -21.37
CA ALA A 153 -23.66 -2.14 -21.53
C ALA A 153 -24.07 -1.24 -20.36
N ASP A 154 -25.25 -1.45 -19.79
CA ASP A 154 -25.75 -0.75 -18.60
C ASP A 154 -24.90 -1.04 -17.35
N VAL A 155 -24.45 -2.30 -17.19
CA VAL A 155 -23.51 -2.69 -16.14
C VAL A 155 -22.17 -1.98 -16.32
N LEU A 156 -21.62 -1.96 -17.54
CA LEU A 156 -20.36 -1.26 -17.84
C LEU A 156 -20.44 0.24 -17.60
N VAL A 157 -21.56 0.88 -17.96
CA VAL A 157 -21.80 2.30 -17.67
C VAL A 157 -21.83 2.55 -16.16
N SER A 158 -22.55 1.71 -15.40
CA SER A 158 -22.61 1.81 -13.94
C SER A 158 -21.23 1.66 -13.30
N LEU A 159 -20.45 0.65 -13.71
CA LEU A 159 -19.08 0.42 -13.25
C LEU A 159 -18.13 1.57 -13.65
N SER A 160 -18.35 2.22 -14.78
CA SER A 160 -17.58 3.40 -15.18
C SER A 160 -17.87 4.59 -14.27
N GLN A 161 -19.14 4.87 -14.00
CA GLN A 161 -19.59 6.03 -13.20
C GLN A 161 -19.11 5.98 -11.74
N ASN A 162 -18.93 4.78 -11.18
CA ASN A 162 -18.44 4.60 -9.81
C ASN A 162 -16.93 4.33 -9.73
N GLY A 163 -16.21 4.36 -10.86
CA GLY A 163 -14.77 4.12 -10.96
C GLY A 163 -14.34 2.65 -10.84
N ALA A 164 -15.27 1.71 -10.66
CA ALA A 164 -14.97 0.29 -10.53
C ALA A 164 -14.39 -0.31 -11.82
N LEU A 165 -14.85 0.14 -12.99
CA LEU A 165 -14.33 -0.31 -14.28
C LEU A 165 -12.83 0.01 -14.42
N GLY A 166 -12.42 1.21 -14.02
CA GLY A 166 -11.01 1.61 -14.02
C GLY A 166 -10.17 0.76 -13.07
N ALA A 167 -10.68 0.48 -11.86
CA ALA A 167 -10.02 -0.38 -10.90
C ALA A 167 -9.91 -1.84 -11.37
N ALA A 168 -10.93 -2.36 -12.05
CA ALA A 168 -10.92 -3.69 -12.63
C ALA A 168 -9.83 -3.83 -13.70
N HIS A 169 -9.75 -2.89 -14.64
CA HIS A 169 -8.67 -2.85 -15.64
C HIS A 169 -7.29 -2.65 -15.02
N ALA A 170 -7.17 -1.78 -14.02
CA ALA A 170 -5.92 -1.60 -13.28
C ALA A 170 -5.49 -2.91 -12.61
N GLN A 171 -6.42 -3.67 -12.02
CA GLN A 171 -6.09 -4.97 -11.44
C GLN A 171 -5.64 -5.97 -12.50
N LEU A 172 -6.36 -6.07 -13.63
CA LEU A 172 -5.97 -6.92 -14.77
C LEU A 172 -4.55 -6.60 -15.24
N LEU A 173 -4.22 -5.30 -15.36
CA LEU A 173 -2.88 -4.84 -15.71
C LEU A 173 -1.83 -5.26 -14.67
N SER A 174 -2.12 -5.05 -13.38
CA SER A 174 -1.22 -5.39 -12.27
C SER A 174 -0.83 -6.88 -12.24
N ARG A 175 -1.72 -7.77 -12.71
CA ARG A 175 -1.48 -9.23 -12.72
C ARG A 175 -0.37 -9.64 -13.68
N HIS A 176 0.00 -8.82 -14.66
CA HIS A 176 1.17 -9.11 -15.52
C HIS A 176 2.48 -9.22 -14.73
N HIS A 177 2.56 -8.60 -13.53
CA HIS A 177 3.71 -8.68 -12.65
C HIS A 177 3.90 -10.07 -11.99
N LEU A 178 2.89 -10.94 -12.05
CA LEU A 178 3.00 -12.33 -11.60
C LEU A 178 3.80 -13.21 -12.57
N LYS A 179 3.80 -12.87 -13.87
CA LYS A 179 4.44 -13.68 -14.93
C LYS A 179 5.94 -13.41 -15.12
N LYS A 180 6.49 -12.36 -14.50
CA LYS A 180 7.92 -12.02 -14.64
C LYS A 180 8.78 -13.03 -13.87
N PRO A 181 9.59 -13.87 -14.54
CA PRO A 181 10.52 -14.76 -13.85
C PRO A 181 11.64 -13.92 -13.23
N THR A 182 11.68 -13.81 -11.91
CA THR A 182 12.84 -13.22 -11.23
C THR A 182 13.84 -14.33 -10.96
N ARG A 183 14.88 -14.41 -11.78
CA ARG A 183 16.02 -15.29 -11.55
C ARG A 183 16.79 -14.74 -10.37
N ARG A 184 16.48 -15.21 -9.17
CA ARG A 184 17.17 -14.81 -7.95
C ARG A 184 18.57 -15.42 -7.98
N LYS A 185 19.61 -14.60 -8.22
CA LYS A 185 20.93 -14.89 -7.65
C LYS A 185 20.75 -14.63 -6.16
N VAL A 186 20.81 -15.69 -5.35
CA VAL A 186 20.91 -15.52 -3.90
C VAL A 186 22.17 -14.68 -3.66
N ALA A 187 21.99 -13.40 -3.33
CA ALA A 187 23.08 -12.60 -2.82
C ALA A 187 23.60 -13.30 -1.57
N SER A 188 24.84 -13.73 -1.66
CA SER A 188 25.61 -14.34 -0.60
C SER A 188 25.57 -13.41 0.61
N GLN A 189 24.93 -13.84 1.71
CA GLN A 189 24.88 -13.21 3.04
C GLN A 189 24.56 -11.70 3.09
N PRO A 190 23.60 -11.25 3.92
CA PRO A 190 23.50 -9.83 4.20
C PRO A 190 24.85 -9.36 4.76
N GLN A 191 25.55 -8.52 4.00
CA GLN A 191 26.62 -7.74 4.58
C GLN A 191 25.92 -6.90 5.66
N ASN A 192 26.28 -7.14 6.92
CA ASN A 192 25.99 -6.25 8.04
C ASN A 192 26.74 -4.92 7.84
N THR A 193 26.49 -4.26 6.71
CA THR A 193 26.86 -2.87 6.53
C THR A 193 25.98 -2.12 7.50
N PRO A 194 26.55 -1.49 8.54
CA PRO A 194 25.75 -0.67 9.44
C PRO A 194 25.01 0.34 8.58
N VAL A 195 23.68 0.38 8.69
CA VAL A 195 22.92 1.52 8.15
C VAL A 195 23.55 2.74 8.80
N THR A 196 24.22 3.56 8.00
CA THR A 196 24.77 4.84 8.46
C THR A 196 23.55 5.69 8.73
N ARG A 197 23.07 5.66 9.98
CA ARG A 197 22.02 6.56 10.44
C ARG A 197 22.60 7.94 10.30
N ASP A 198 22.04 8.73 9.39
CA ASP A 198 22.24 10.17 9.42
C ASP A 198 21.70 10.62 10.78
N THR A 199 22.60 10.86 11.73
CA THR A 199 22.28 10.98 13.17
C THR A 199 21.38 12.17 13.48
N ASP A 200 21.18 13.07 12.52
CA ASP A 200 20.56 14.36 12.74
C ASP A 200 19.14 14.49 12.17
N ARG A 201 18.61 13.47 11.48
CA ARG A 201 17.24 13.54 10.93
C ARG A 201 16.25 12.73 11.77
N ALA A 202 15.38 13.46 12.47
CA ALA A 202 14.28 12.85 13.21
C ALA A 202 13.32 12.11 12.24
N PHE A 203 12.88 10.91 12.62
CA PHE A 203 12.00 10.06 11.83
C PHE A 203 10.74 10.80 11.32
N LEU A 204 10.12 11.65 12.15
CA LEU A 204 8.93 12.41 11.79
C LEU A 204 9.17 13.42 10.66
N ASP A 205 10.39 13.96 10.56
CA ASP A 205 10.74 14.89 9.50
C ASP A 205 10.95 14.13 8.18
N ALA A 206 11.60 12.98 8.23
CA ALA A 206 11.73 12.10 7.07
C ALA A 206 10.37 11.60 6.55
N LEU A 207 9.46 11.23 7.45
CA LEU A 207 8.09 10.84 7.09
C LEU A 207 7.30 12.01 6.50
N THR A 208 7.41 13.19 7.10
CA THR A 208 6.76 14.40 6.61
C THR A 208 7.22 14.74 5.19
N ASP A 209 8.53 14.69 4.96
CA ASP A 209 9.10 14.96 3.65
C ASP A 209 8.70 13.90 2.62
N ASP A 210 8.63 12.61 2.97
CA ASP A 210 8.07 11.56 2.09
C ASP A 210 6.61 11.86 1.69
N LEU A 211 5.78 12.26 2.65
CA LEU A 211 4.36 12.58 2.41
C LEU A 211 4.15 13.87 1.62
N LEU A 212 5.05 14.84 1.77
CA LEU A 212 5.00 16.12 1.06
C LEU A 212 5.65 16.05 -0.32
N SER A 213 6.70 15.24 -0.48
CA SER A 213 7.46 15.18 -1.71
C SER A 213 6.65 14.55 -2.82
N GLY A 214 6.02 13.38 -2.63
CA GLY A 214 5.23 12.74 -3.70
C GLY A 214 5.94 12.57 -5.06
N GLU A 215 7.22 12.91 -5.13
CA GLU A 215 8.11 13.00 -6.29
C GLU A 215 9.41 12.31 -5.93
N GLU A 216 9.97 11.62 -6.94
CA GLU A 216 11.22 10.88 -6.92
C GLU A 216 12.27 11.43 -5.95
N LEU A 217 12.75 10.55 -5.06
CA LEU A 217 14.12 10.66 -4.58
C LEU A 217 15.02 10.63 -5.81
N LYS A 218 15.40 11.82 -6.31
CA LYS A 218 16.43 11.92 -7.33
C LYS A 218 17.66 11.21 -6.77
N PRO A 219 18.16 10.15 -7.43
CA PRO A 219 19.46 9.61 -7.10
C PRO A 219 20.43 10.77 -7.09
N GLY A 220 21.18 10.88 -5.99
CA GLY A 220 22.17 11.93 -5.80
C GLY A 220 22.96 12.12 -7.08
N ALA A 221 22.96 13.37 -7.53
CA ALA A 221 23.88 13.87 -8.52
C ALA A 221 25.30 13.54 -8.05
N LEU A 222 25.90 12.49 -8.61
CA LEU A 222 27.34 12.44 -8.73
C LEU A 222 27.67 13.29 -9.95
N ALA A 223 27.96 14.56 -9.67
CA ALA A 223 28.75 15.41 -10.56
C ALA A 223 30.12 14.75 -10.80
N PRO A 224 30.80 15.13 -11.88
CA PRO A 224 31.41 14.26 -12.91
C PRO A 224 32.47 13.27 -12.42
#